data_AF-A0A2D5XEP6-F1
#
_entry.id   AF-A0A2D5XEP6-F1
#
_cell.length_a   1.000
_cell.length_b   1.000
_cell.length_c   1.000
_cell.angle_alpha   90.00
_cell.angle_beta   90.00
_cell.angle_gamma   90.00
#
_symmetry.space_group_name_H-M   'P 1'
#
loop_
_entity.id
_entity.type
_entity.pdbx_description
1 polymer ?
#
loop_
_entity_poly.entity_id
_entity_poly.type
_entity_poly.pdbx_seq_one_letter_code
_entity_poly.pdbx_strand_id
1 'polypeptide(L)'
;MARLVLDLKKSIEENASDYYDKAKKLKKKITGAEEALKKSQKKLRQLQQKKEKLEAEEEKKSIAKGRKKEWYEKFRWFLSSDNFLVLGGRDATSNEIIIKKHTDTDDIVLHTDMAGSPFFVIKAANKKIPESTIKEAADATCTFSRAWKLGLQNSDVFYVNPDQVTKKAKSGEYLTKGAFMIYGKTNYIENKINLAIGITKDNAVMAGPIEAVKKHCKKYITLKQGDEKVSNIAKKINHKFDNMLDLDEIIRVLPAGNFKISG
;
A
#
# COMPACT_ATOMS: atom_id res chain seq x y z
N MET A 1 19.37 -47.71 -16.27
CA MET A 1 18.94 -49.12 -16.38
C MET A 1 17.93 -49.40 -15.28
N ALA A 2 16.76 -49.95 -15.60
CA ALA A 2 15.80 -50.36 -14.58
C ALA A 2 16.23 -51.71 -13.99
N ARG A 3 16.33 -51.80 -12.66
CA ARG A 3 16.54 -53.08 -11.95
C ARG A 3 15.19 -53.65 -11.56
N LEU A 4 14.90 -54.88 -11.98
CA LEU A 4 13.70 -55.62 -11.62
C LEU A 4 14.05 -56.62 -10.51
N VAL A 5 13.16 -56.75 -9.52
CA VAL A 5 13.32 -57.66 -8.39
C VAL A 5 12.34 -58.81 -8.60
N LEU A 6 12.86 -60.00 -8.92
CA LEU A 6 12.04 -61.18 -9.19
C LEU A 6 11.87 -62.00 -7.91
N ASP A 7 10.66 -62.51 -7.68
CA ASP A 7 10.40 -63.47 -6.63
C ASP A 7 10.78 -64.87 -7.13
N LEU A 8 11.81 -65.46 -6.52
CA LEU A 8 12.33 -66.78 -6.91
C LEU A 8 11.35 -67.93 -6.60
N LYS A 9 10.27 -67.67 -5.84
CA LYS A 9 9.21 -68.65 -5.56
C LYS A 9 8.13 -68.72 -6.66
N LYS A 10 8.21 -67.85 -7.66
CA LYS A 10 7.27 -67.74 -8.78
C LYS A 10 7.97 -68.03 -10.10
N SER A 11 7.21 -68.49 -11.09
CA SER A 11 7.73 -68.63 -12.44
C SER A 11 8.11 -67.27 -13.05
N ILE A 12 8.92 -67.30 -14.11
CA ILE A 12 9.33 -66.08 -14.83
C ILE A 12 8.08 -65.40 -15.44
N GLU A 13 7.15 -66.20 -15.95
CA GLU A 13 5.87 -65.74 -16.50
C GLU A 13 4.98 -65.11 -15.42
N GLU A 14 4.93 -65.70 -14.23
CA GLU A 14 4.17 -65.17 -13.10
C GLU A 14 4.73 -63.82 -12.61
N ASN A 15 6.07 -63.70 -12.49
CA ASN A 15 6.71 -62.43 -12.16
C ASN A 15 6.45 -61.35 -13.23
N ALA A 16 6.54 -61.71 -14.51
CA ALA A 16 6.25 -60.79 -15.61
C ALA A 16 4.78 -60.32 -15.58
N SER A 17 3.85 -61.24 -15.30
CA SER A 17 2.43 -60.95 -15.16
C SER A 17 2.15 -59.99 -13.99
N ASP A 18 2.77 -60.21 -12.83
CA ASP A 18 2.65 -59.33 -11.66
C ASP A 18 3.12 -57.90 -11.93
N TYR A 19 4.25 -57.74 -12.64
CA TYR A 19 4.75 -56.43 -13.06
C TYR A 19 3.84 -55.77 -14.09
N TYR A 20 3.28 -56.54 -15.03
CA TYR A 20 2.31 -56.05 -16.00
C TYR A 20 1.03 -55.55 -15.31
N ASP A 21 0.49 -56.32 -14.36
CA ASP A 21 -0.70 -55.94 -13.60
C ASP A 21 -0.46 -54.74 -12.69
N LYS A 22 0.71 -54.64 -12.07
CA LYS A 22 1.13 -53.44 -11.31
C LYS A 22 1.21 -52.22 -12.23
N ALA A 23 1.84 -52.34 -13.40
CA ALA A 23 1.92 -51.25 -14.37
C ALA A 23 0.54 -50.82 -14.86
N LYS A 24 -0.36 -51.78 -15.14
CA LYS A 24 -1.75 -51.53 -15.55
C LYS A 24 -2.55 -50.82 -14.45
N LYS A 25 -2.43 -51.24 -13.18
CA LYS A 25 -3.06 -50.57 -12.02
C LYS A 25 -2.52 -49.16 -11.81
N LEU A 26 -1.20 -48.96 -11.91
CA LEU A 26 -0.58 -47.64 -11.80
C LEU A 26 -1.04 -46.70 -12.92
N LYS A 27 -1.10 -47.19 -14.16
CA LYS A 27 -1.60 -46.42 -15.31
C LYS A 27 -3.05 -45.96 -15.09
N LYS A 28 -3.92 -46.83 -14.58
CA LYS A 28 -5.31 -46.48 -14.23
C LYS A 28 -5.40 -45.46 -13.10
N LYS A 29 -4.50 -45.51 -12.11
CA LYS A 29 -4.41 -44.51 -11.03
C LYS A 29 -3.95 -43.15 -11.56
N ILE A 30 -2.96 -43.12 -12.45
CA ILE A 30 -2.46 -41.89 -13.09
C ILE A 30 -3.59 -41.22 -13.87
N THR A 31 -4.31 -41.97 -14.73
CA THR A 31 -5.42 -41.41 -15.50
C THR A 31 -6.54 -40.86 -14.59
N GLY A 32 -6.87 -41.56 -13.50
CA GLY A 32 -7.85 -41.07 -12.53
C GLY A 32 -7.39 -39.80 -11.80
N ALA A 33 -6.10 -39.70 -11.47
CA ALA A 33 -5.51 -38.51 -10.86
C ALA A 33 -5.49 -37.31 -11.82
N GLU A 34 -5.18 -37.54 -13.10
CA GLU A 34 -5.21 -36.51 -14.15
C GLU A 34 -6.62 -35.96 -14.38
N GLU A 35 -7.64 -36.82 -14.41
CA GLU A 35 -9.04 -36.40 -14.52
C GLU A 35 -9.49 -35.58 -13.30
N ALA A 36 -9.11 -36.02 -12.08
CA ALA A 36 -9.40 -35.29 -10.85
C ALA A 36 -8.70 -33.92 -10.81
N LEU A 37 -7.45 -33.85 -11.28
CA LEU A 37 -6.70 -32.61 -11.42
C LEU A 37 -7.40 -31.65 -12.39
N LYS A 38 -7.82 -32.14 -13.56
CA LYS A 38 -8.52 -31.35 -14.59
C LYS A 38 -9.85 -30.81 -14.08
N LYS A 39 -10.63 -31.64 -13.36
CA LYS A 39 -11.89 -31.19 -12.71
C LYS A 39 -11.62 -30.12 -11.66
N SER A 40 -10.59 -30.29 -10.83
CA SER A 40 -10.22 -29.34 -9.80
C SER A 40 -9.76 -28.00 -10.38
N GLN A 41 -8.93 -28.03 -11.44
CA GLN A 41 -8.50 -26.83 -12.17
C GLN A 41 -9.68 -26.09 -12.80
N LYS A 42 -10.63 -26.83 -13.42
CA LYS A 42 -11.84 -26.21 -13.99
C LYS A 42 -12.69 -25.55 -12.91
N LYS A 43 -12.87 -26.22 -11.75
CA LYS A 43 -13.62 -25.66 -10.63
C LYS A 43 -12.93 -24.44 -10.02
N LEU A 44 -11.60 -24.44 -9.94
CA LEU A 44 -10.82 -23.29 -9.50
C LEU A 44 -11.04 -22.07 -10.41
N ARG A 45 -10.99 -22.26 -11.74
CA ARG A 45 -11.27 -21.19 -12.71
C ARG A 45 -12.69 -20.65 -12.58
N GLN A 46 -13.68 -21.53 -12.40
CA GLN A 46 -15.07 -21.12 -12.20
C GLN A 46 -15.26 -20.31 -10.90
N LEU A 47 -14.61 -20.73 -9.81
CA LEU A 47 -14.66 -20.00 -8.54
C LEU A 47 -13.97 -18.64 -8.64
N GLN A 48 -12.83 -18.54 -9.34
CA GLN A 48 -12.16 -17.28 -9.60
C GLN A 48 -13.06 -16.32 -10.40
N GLN A 49 -13.66 -16.78 -11.49
CA GLN A 49 -14.59 -15.96 -12.27
C GLN A 49 -15.82 -15.53 -11.47
N LYS A 50 -16.36 -16.42 -10.61
CA LYS A 50 -17.49 -16.08 -9.75
C LYS A 50 -17.09 -15.05 -8.70
N LYS A 51 -15.88 -15.16 -8.14
CA LYS A 51 -15.33 -14.18 -7.20
C LYS A 51 -15.16 -12.81 -7.86
N GLU A 52 -14.59 -12.75 -9.06
CA GLU A 52 -14.44 -11.50 -9.83
C GLU A 52 -15.79 -10.83 -10.11
N LYS A 53 -16.81 -11.62 -10.50
CA LYS A 53 -18.18 -11.09 -10.72
C LYS A 53 -18.81 -10.54 -9.45
N LEU A 54 -18.69 -11.28 -8.34
CA LEU A 54 -19.21 -10.83 -7.04
C LEU A 54 -18.50 -9.56 -6.57
N GLU A 55 -17.17 -9.49 -6.70
CA GLU A 55 -16.40 -8.29 -6.39
C GLU A 55 -16.86 -7.10 -7.23
N ALA A 56 -17.07 -7.27 -8.54
CA ALA A 56 -17.55 -6.20 -9.41
C ALA A 56 -18.99 -5.74 -9.10
N GLU A 57 -19.87 -6.66 -8.67
CA GLU A 57 -21.22 -6.34 -8.22
C GLU A 57 -21.23 -5.60 -6.88
N GLU A 58 -20.36 -5.99 -5.94
CA GLU A 58 -20.16 -5.28 -4.67
C GLU A 58 -19.56 -3.90 -4.88
N GLU A 59 -18.60 -3.77 -5.80
CA GLU A 59 -18.00 -2.49 -6.20
C GLU A 59 -19.08 -1.54 -6.73
N LYS A 60 -19.94 -2.01 -7.64
CA LYS A 60 -21.10 -1.22 -8.13
C LYS A 60 -22.09 -0.84 -7.02
N LYS A 61 -22.40 -1.76 -6.10
CA LYS A 61 -23.34 -1.49 -4.99
C LYS A 61 -22.76 -0.51 -3.96
N SER A 62 -21.47 -0.59 -3.67
CA SER A 62 -20.81 0.31 -2.70
C SER A 62 -20.69 1.74 -3.24
N ILE A 63 -20.40 1.89 -4.54
CA ILE A 63 -20.47 3.20 -5.22
C ILE A 63 -21.88 3.78 -5.11
N ALA A 64 -22.93 2.98 -5.34
CA ALA A 64 -24.32 3.43 -5.28
C ALA A 64 -24.83 3.78 -3.86
N LYS A 65 -24.25 3.20 -2.80
CA LYS A 65 -24.70 3.42 -1.40
C LYS A 65 -23.97 4.54 -0.66
N GLY A 66 -22.91 5.11 -1.23
CA GLY A 66 -22.03 6.03 -0.52
C GLY A 66 -21.19 5.29 0.51
N ARG A 67 -19.88 5.25 0.29
CA ARG A 67 -18.94 4.56 1.18
C ARG A 67 -18.91 5.21 2.56
N LYS A 68 -18.92 4.39 3.62
CA LYS A 68 -18.65 4.87 4.98
C LYS A 68 -17.18 5.26 5.06
N LYS A 69 -16.91 6.56 5.23
CA LYS A 69 -15.54 7.08 5.34
C LYS A 69 -14.94 6.67 6.68
N GLU A 70 -13.72 6.19 6.64
CA GLU A 70 -12.90 5.95 7.82
C GLU A 70 -12.44 7.28 8.42
N TRP A 71 -12.22 7.28 9.74
CA TRP A 71 -11.90 8.50 10.48
C TRP A 71 -10.60 9.17 10.02
N TYR A 72 -9.65 8.37 9.50
CA TYR A 72 -8.34 8.82 9.07
C TYR A 72 -8.36 9.51 7.71
N GLU A 73 -9.41 9.33 6.92
CA GLU A 73 -9.50 9.87 5.56
C GLU A 73 -9.71 11.38 5.51
N LYS A 74 -9.90 11.99 6.69
CA LYS A 74 -9.84 13.43 6.83
C LYS A 74 -8.40 13.97 6.72
N PHE A 75 -7.38 13.11 6.83
CA PHE A 75 -5.95 13.41 6.70
C PHE A 75 -5.39 12.92 5.35
N ARG A 76 -4.11 13.20 5.08
CA ARG A 76 -3.38 12.39 4.10
C ARG A 76 -3.18 11.03 4.73
N TRP A 77 -3.37 9.97 3.95
CA TRP A 77 -3.22 8.62 4.48
C TRP A 77 -2.83 7.66 3.38
N PHE A 78 -2.14 6.61 3.77
CA PHE A 78 -1.94 5.42 2.95
C PHE A 78 -1.67 4.21 3.85
N LEU A 79 -1.82 3.02 3.29
CA LEU A 79 -1.33 1.79 3.90
C LEU A 79 0.05 1.48 3.31
N SER A 80 1.06 1.29 4.15
CA SER A 80 2.38 0.84 3.69
C SER A 80 2.30 -0.52 3.02
N SER A 81 3.31 -0.92 2.24
CA SER A 81 3.37 -2.25 1.64
C SER A 81 3.33 -3.39 2.66
N ASP A 82 3.72 -3.12 3.91
CA ASP A 82 3.65 -4.04 5.06
C ASP A 82 2.32 -3.96 5.84
N ASN A 83 1.33 -3.21 5.34
CA ASN A 83 0.00 -3.00 5.93
C ASN A 83 -0.02 -2.17 7.23
N PHE A 84 0.89 -1.21 7.39
CA PHE A 84 0.80 -0.21 8.46
C PHE A 84 0.04 1.01 7.98
N LEU A 85 -0.84 1.56 8.82
CA LEU A 85 -1.50 2.82 8.54
C LEU A 85 -0.52 3.98 8.74
N VAL A 86 -0.36 4.79 7.71
CA VAL A 86 0.47 5.99 7.74
C VAL A 86 -0.44 7.20 7.54
N LEU A 87 -0.35 8.18 8.44
CA LEU A 87 -1.15 9.40 8.46
C LEU A 87 -0.24 10.61 8.21
N GLY A 88 -0.74 11.62 7.53
CA GLY A 88 -0.02 12.87 7.28
C GLY A 88 -0.94 14.08 7.34
N GLY A 89 -0.48 15.17 7.93
CA GLY A 89 -1.27 16.40 7.95
C GLY A 89 -1.35 17.07 6.58
N ARG A 90 -2.47 17.75 6.34
CA ARG A 90 -2.73 18.57 5.15
C ARG A 90 -2.38 20.04 5.37
N ASP A 91 -2.48 20.47 6.61
CA ASP A 91 -2.28 21.83 7.09
C ASP A 91 -1.87 21.83 8.57
N ALA A 92 -1.51 23.00 9.10
CA ALA A 92 -1.10 23.19 10.48
C ALA A 92 -2.13 22.66 11.52
N THR A 93 -3.43 22.81 11.26
CA THR A 93 -4.48 22.33 12.18
C THR A 93 -4.52 20.81 12.20
N SER A 94 -4.47 20.18 11.04
CA SER A 94 -4.45 18.73 10.92
C SER A 94 -3.18 18.09 11.47
N ASN A 95 -2.00 18.73 11.31
CA ASN A 95 -0.75 18.33 11.96
C ASN A 95 -0.95 18.27 13.49
N GLU A 96 -1.56 19.30 14.08
CA GLU A 96 -1.83 19.31 15.52
C GLU A 96 -2.77 18.20 15.97
N ILE A 97 -3.82 17.94 15.19
CA ILE A 97 -4.78 16.90 15.53
C ILE A 97 -4.11 15.52 15.46
N ILE A 98 -3.29 15.26 14.44
CA ILE A 98 -2.56 14.00 14.31
C ILE A 98 -1.66 13.78 15.54
N ILE A 99 -0.74 14.72 15.79
CA ILE A 99 0.26 14.59 16.87
C ILE A 99 -0.39 14.50 18.25
N LYS A 100 -1.44 15.29 18.52
CA LYS A 100 -2.02 15.34 19.87
C LYS A 100 -3.10 14.29 20.14
N LYS A 101 -3.84 13.85 19.12
CA LYS A 101 -5.04 13.00 19.30
C LYS A 101 -4.94 11.64 18.65
N HIS A 102 -3.98 11.44 17.75
CA HIS A 102 -3.89 10.22 16.94
C HIS A 102 -2.48 9.62 16.89
N THR A 103 -1.58 10.07 17.75
CA THR A 103 -0.25 9.48 17.97
C THR A 103 -0.23 8.80 19.34
N ASP A 104 0.07 7.50 19.34
CA ASP A 104 0.24 6.67 20.53
C ASP A 104 1.74 6.42 20.77
N THR A 105 2.11 5.99 21.98
CA THR A 105 3.52 5.90 22.43
C THR A 105 4.44 5.07 21.53
N ASP A 106 3.93 3.99 20.92
CA ASP A 106 4.73 3.08 20.08
C ASP A 106 4.78 3.49 18.60
N ASP A 107 4.08 4.56 18.21
CA ASP A 107 4.09 5.07 16.85
C ASP A 107 5.44 5.73 16.49
N ILE A 108 5.65 6.00 15.21
CA ILE A 108 6.82 6.75 14.74
C ILE A 108 6.35 8.04 14.06
N VAL A 109 6.95 9.17 14.44
CA VAL A 109 6.68 10.49 13.84
C VAL A 109 7.79 10.86 12.88
N LEU A 110 7.44 11.34 11.69
CA LEU A 110 8.35 11.79 10.64
C LEU A 110 8.08 13.23 10.25
N HIS A 111 9.15 13.95 9.93
CA HIS A 111 9.11 15.32 9.46
C HIS A 111 10.38 15.62 8.64
N THR A 112 10.37 16.67 7.81
CA THR A 112 11.60 17.15 7.13
C THR A 112 12.17 18.38 7.82
N ASP A 113 13.45 18.68 7.61
CA ASP A 113 14.03 19.92 8.14
C ASP A 113 13.48 21.20 7.46
N MET A 114 12.70 21.05 6.40
CA MET A 114 12.11 22.16 5.67
C MET A 114 10.90 22.76 6.40
N ALA A 115 10.82 24.09 6.39
CA ALA A 115 9.60 24.78 6.81
C ALA A 115 8.39 24.40 5.92
N GLY A 116 7.25 24.17 6.57
CA GLY A 116 6.02 23.77 5.88
C GLY A 116 5.94 22.28 5.53
N SER A 117 6.79 21.46 6.13
CA SER A 117 6.69 20.00 6.04
C SER A 117 5.46 19.47 6.81
N PRO A 118 4.78 18.44 6.29
CA PRO A 118 3.74 17.75 7.04
C PRO A 118 4.34 16.88 8.15
N PHE A 119 3.63 16.75 9.26
CA PHE A 119 3.91 15.68 10.22
C PHE A 119 3.26 14.40 9.73
N PHE A 120 4.08 13.37 9.54
CA PHE A 120 3.62 12.02 9.24
C PHE A 120 3.75 11.11 10.46
N VAL A 121 2.82 10.18 10.62
CA VAL A 121 2.79 9.24 11.75
C VAL A 121 2.50 7.83 11.24
N ILE A 122 3.36 6.88 11.59
CA ILE A 122 3.17 5.45 11.34
C ILE A 122 2.50 4.85 12.55
N LYS A 123 1.31 4.28 12.37
CA LYS A 123 0.55 3.62 13.43
C LYS A 123 1.12 2.23 13.68
N ALA A 124 1.80 2.01 14.82
CA ALA A 124 2.44 0.74 15.14
C ALA A 124 1.42 -0.38 15.39
N ALA A 125 0.29 -0.04 16.02
CA ALA A 125 -0.78 -0.98 16.36
C ALA A 125 -0.26 -2.24 17.08
N ASN A 126 0.63 -2.05 18.07
CA ASN A 126 1.31 -3.10 18.84
C ASN A 126 2.19 -4.05 18.00
N LYS A 127 2.65 -3.63 16.82
CA LYS A 127 3.56 -4.38 15.95
C LYS A 127 4.85 -3.62 15.75
N LYS A 128 5.96 -4.36 15.61
CA LYS A 128 7.25 -3.76 15.24
C LYS A 128 7.16 -3.21 13.83
N ILE A 129 7.42 -1.91 13.69
CA ILE A 129 7.42 -1.24 12.38
C ILE A 129 8.71 -1.64 11.62
N PRO A 130 8.60 -2.23 10.42
CA PRO A 130 9.75 -2.58 9.60
C PRO A 130 10.36 -1.35 8.92
N GLU A 131 11.65 -1.41 8.59
CA GLU A 131 12.38 -0.32 7.94
C GLU A 131 11.78 0.08 6.58
N SER A 132 11.24 -0.89 5.83
CA SER A 132 10.50 -0.65 4.58
C SER A 132 9.33 0.31 4.78
N THR A 133 8.56 0.16 5.85
CA THR A 133 7.45 1.06 6.20
C THR A 133 7.95 2.45 6.62
N ILE A 134 9.05 2.53 7.36
CA ILE A 134 9.67 3.82 7.72
C ILE A 134 10.14 4.56 6.46
N LYS A 135 10.76 3.83 5.52
CA LYS A 135 11.22 4.36 4.24
C LYS A 135 10.06 4.87 3.39
N GLU A 136 8.96 4.12 3.28
CA GLU A 136 7.76 4.57 2.57
C GLU A 136 7.14 5.82 3.22
N ALA A 137 7.07 5.86 4.56
CA ALA A 137 6.62 7.05 5.27
C ALA A 137 7.57 8.24 5.05
N ALA A 138 8.87 8.01 4.94
CA ALA A 138 9.85 9.07 4.67
C ALA A 138 9.73 9.61 3.23
N ASP A 139 9.56 8.72 2.24
CA ASP A 139 9.24 9.08 0.86
C ASP A 139 7.96 9.94 0.82
N ALA A 140 6.91 9.54 1.54
CA ALA A 140 5.69 10.32 1.65
C ALA A 140 5.93 11.69 2.29
N THR A 141 6.62 11.73 3.43
CA THR A 141 6.93 12.98 4.16
C THR A 141 7.64 13.97 3.24
N CYS A 142 8.65 13.51 2.50
CA CYS A 142 9.36 14.30 1.51
C CYS A 142 8.45 14.74 0.35
N THR A 143 7.73 13.80 -0.28
CA THR A 143 6.82 14.06 -1.41
C THR A 143 5.71 15.05 -1.06
N PHE A 144 5.19 15.03 0.16
CA PHE A 144 4.12 15.93 0.60
C PHE A 144 4.62 17.23 1.22
N SER A 145 5.94 17.38 1.36
CA SER A 145 6.56 18.63 1.80
C SER A 145 6.69 19.65 0.66
N ARG A 146 7.30 20.79 0.98
CA ARG A 146 7.65 21.83 0.01
C ARG A 146 8.64 21.34 -1.06
N ALA A 147 9.34 20.23 -0.84
CA ALA A 147 10.25 19.62 -1.80
C ALA A 147 9.57 19.32 -3.15
N TRP A 148 8.31 18.87 -3.14
CA TRP A 148 7.53 18.67 -4.37
C TRP A 148 7.35 19.96 -5.16
N LYS A 149 6.91 21.03 -4.50
CA LYS A 149 6.71 22.32 -5.15
C LYS A 149 8.01 22.88 -5.74
N LEU A 150 9.14 22.61 -5.09
CA LEU A 150 10.47 23.05 -5.54
C LEU A 150 11.12 22.13 -6.58
N GLY A 151 10.55 20.95 -6.85
CA GLY A 151 11.11 20.00 -7.83
C GLY A 151 12.38 19.30 -7.38
N LEU A 152 12.61 19.22 -6.07
CA LEU A 152 13.72 18.47 -5.51
C LEU A 152 13.52 16.97 -5.73
N GLN A 153 14.61 16.19 -5.71
CA GLN A 153 14.52 14.73 -5.82
C GLN A 153 14.43 14.05 -4.46
N ASN A 154 14.92 14.71 -3.41
CA ASN A 154 14.91 14.29 -2.02
C ASN A 154 14.99 15.54 -1.11
N SER A 155 14.96 15.31 0.19
CA SER A 155 15.13 16.29 1.27
C SER A 155 15.48 15.51 2.52
N ASP A 156 16.22 16.11 3.45
CA ASP A 156 16.51 15.46 4.72
C ASP A 156 15.22 15.21 5.51
N VAL A 157 14.91 13.92 5.70
CA VAL A 157 13.79 13.42 6.51
C VAL A 157 14.37 12.74 7.74
N PHE A 158 13.83 13.07 8.90
CA PHE A 158 14.13 12.34 10.12
C PHE A 158 12.85 11.73 10.71
N TYR A 159 13.05 10.75 11.59
CA TYR A 159 12.00 10.19 12.42
C TYR A 159 12.39 10.14 13.90
N VAL A 160 11.39 10.26 14.75
CA VAL A 160 11.49 10.31 16.21
C VAL A 160 10.34 9.58 16.87
N ASN A 161 10.51 9.24 18.14
CA ASN A 161 9.44 8.74 18.97
C ASN A 161 8.47 9.88 19.35
N PRO A 162 7.20 9.56 19.68
CA PRO A 162 6.18 10.56 19.99
C PRO A 162 6.49 11.43 21.21
N ASP A 163 7.17 10.89 22.23
CA ASP A 163 7.58 11.59 23.44
C ASP A 163 8.60 12.71 23.17
N GLN A 164 9.29 12.63 22.03
CA GLN A 164 10.25 13.64 21.60
C GLN A 164 9.57 14.87 20.98
N VAL A 165 8.28 14.79 20.64
CA VAL A 165 7.54 15.84 19.91
C VAL A 165 6.67 16.64 20.89
N THR A 166 6.97 17.93 21.06
CA THR A 166 6.31 18.76 22.08
C THR A 166 5.99 20.15 21.60
N LYS A 167 4.98 20.78 22.23
CA LYS A 167 4.66 22.20 22.07
C LYS A 167 5.35 23.10 23.09
N LYS A 168 6.16 22.55 23.99
CA LYS A 168 6.94 23.35 24.94
C LYS A 168 8.11 23.98 24.19
N ALA A 169 8.03 25.27 23.95
CA ALA A 169 9.15 26.06 23.44
C ALA A 169 10.20 26.29 24.53
N LYS A 170 11.41 26.69 24.14
CA LYS A 170 12.38 27.24 25.09
C LYS A 170 11.87 28.58 25.63
N SER A 171 12.21 28.93 26.87
CA SER A 171 11.75 30.18 27.50
C SER A 171 12.02 31.39 26.60
N GLY A 172 10.96 32.11 26.24
CA GLY A 172 11.02 33.33 25.42
C GLY A 172 10.62 33.15 23.95
N GLU A 173 10.47 31.92 23.46
CA GLU A 173 10.05 31.65 22.07
C GLU A 173 8.58 31.23 22.00
N TYR A 174 7.84 31.72 20.99
CA TYR A 174 6.47 31.29 20.70
C TYR A 174 6.45 30.38 19.48
N LEU A 175 5.85 29.19 19.62
CA LEU A 175 5.62 28.29 18.49
C LEU A 175 4.41 28.74 17.68
N THR A 176 4.58 28.77 16.36
CA THR A 176 3.47 28.98 15.43
C THR A 176 2.52 27.79 15.45
N LYS A 177 1.28 28.03 15.01
CA LYS A 177 0.26 26.96 14.90
C LYS A 177 0.78 25.86 13.97
N GLY A 178 0.65 24.59 14.39
CA GLY A 178 1.17 23.43 13.67
C GLY A 178 2.66 23.13 13.84
N ALA A 179 3.42 23.99 14.51
CA ALA A 179 4.83 23.72 14.82
C ALA A 179 4.97 22.95 16.14
N PHE A 180 5.99 22.09 16.17
CA PHE A 180 6.39 21.31 17.32
C PHE A 180 7.91 21.36 17.46
N MET A 181 8.38 21.39 18.70
CA MET A 181 9.78 21.21 19.03
C MET A 181 10.09 19.73 19.13
N ILE A 182 11.28 19.36 18.68
CA ILE A 182 11.78 17.99 18.72
C ILE A 182 13.00 17.97 19.62
N TYR A 183 12.96 17.10 20.63
CA TYR A 183 14.03 16.96 21.62
C TYR A 183 14.65 15.57 21.56
N GLY A 184 15.93 15.47 21.95
CA GLY A 184 16.67 14.22 21.91
C GLY A 184 17.23 13.90 20.53
N LYS A 185 17.58 12.62 20.31
CA LYS A 185 18.24 12.15 19.09
C LYS A 185 17.22 12.00 17.96
N THR A 186 17.52 12.58 16.80
CA THR A 186 16.81 12.35 15.54
C THR A 186 17.49 11.26 14.73
N ASN A 187 16.71 10.48 13.98
CA ASN A 187 17.23 9.45 13.08
C ASN A 187 16.91 9.85 11.64
N TYR A 188 17.94 10.13 10.86
CA TYR A 188 17.78 10.46 9.44
C TYR A 188 17.67 9.20 8.60
N ILE A 189 16.90 9.27 7.53
CA ILE A 189 16.66 8.15 6.62
C ILE A 189 16.66 8.63 5.18
N GLU A 190 17.24 7.83 4.29
CA GLU A 190 17.19 8.11 2.86
C GLU A 190 15.77 7.99 2.30
N ASN A 191 15.43 8.93 1.44
CA ASN A 191 14.12 9.08 0.84
C ASN A 191 14.23 9.59 -0.58
N LYS A 192 13.15 9.44 -1.34
CA LYS A 192 13.01 9.96 -2.69
C LYS A 192 11.60 10.51 -2.90
N ILE A 193 11.48 11.52 -3.74
CA ILE A 193 10.17 11.98 -4.19
C ILE A 193 9.59 10.96 -5.17
N ASN A 194 8.48 10.36 -4.75
CA ASN A 194 7.65 9.54 -5.60
C ASN A 194 6.19 9.62 -5.14
N LEU A 195 5.27 9.62 -6.09
CA LEU A 195 3.86 9.79 -5.84
C LEU A 195 3.04 8.91 -6.77
N ALA A 196 2.09 8.18 -6.20
CA ALA A 196 1.01 7.55 -6.93
C ALA A 196 -0.33 7.88 -6.29
N ILE A 197 -1.38 7.79 -7.09
CA ILE A 197 -2.77 7.88 -6.66
C ILE A 197 -3.54 6.69 -7.20
N GLY A 198 -4.39 6.09 -6.39
CA GLY A 198 -5.17 4.93 -6.79
C GLY A 198 -6.45 4.79 -5.98
N ILE A 199 -7.26 3.82 -6.39
CA ILE A 199 -8.52 3.47 -5.72
C ILE A 199 -8.30 2.14 -4.99
N THR A 200 -8.55 2.14 -3.69
CA THR A 200 -8.50 0.91 -2.87
C THR A 200 -9.70 0.01 -3.18
N LYS A 201 -9.66 -1.24 -2.72
CA LYS A 201 -10.79 -2.18 -2.87
C LYS A 201 -12.10 -1.66 -2.28
N ASP A 202 -12.00 -0.81 -1.27
CA ASP A 202 -13.17 -0.24 -0.59
C ASP A 202 -13.67 1.03 -1.29
N ASN A 203 -13.16 1.40 -2.46
CA ASN A 203 -13.48 2.65 -3.17
C ASN A 203 -13.03 3.92 -2.44
N ALA A 204 -11.92 3.86 -1.70
CA ALA A 204 -11.29 5.04 -1.12
C ALA A 204 -10.13 5.54 -2.01
N VAL A 205 -10.02 6.85 -2.18
CA VAL A 205 -8.88 7.47 -2.88
C VAL A 205 -7.67 7.46 -1.94
N MET A 206 -6.60 6.81 -2.39
CA MET A 206 -5.34 6.74 -1.65
C MET A 206 -4.22 7.37 -2.48
N ALA A 207 -3.42 8.24 -1.87
CA ALA A 207 -2.23 8.81 -2.48
C ALA A 207 -1.02 8.68 -1.55
N GLY A 208 0.10 8.27 -2.10
CA GLY A 208 1.30 7.96 -1.33
C GLY A 208 2.45 7.44 -2.19
N PRO A 209 3.44 6.78 -1.56
CA PRO A 209 4.55 6.17 -2.27
C PRO A 209 4.07 5.12 -3.28
N ILE A 210 4.81 4.96 -4.39
CA ILE A 210 4.43 4.09 -5.51
C ILE A 210 4.23 2.65 -5.06
N GLU A 211 5.14 2.11 -4.24
CA GLU A 211 5.09 0.72 -3.79
C GLU A 211 3.86 0.45 -2.91
N ALA A 212 3.57 1.35 -1.97
CA ALA A 212 2.38 1.31 -1.14
C ALA A 212 1.09 1.33 -1.98
N VAL A 213 0.96 2.30 -2.89
CA VAL A 213 -0.25 2.43 -3.73
C VAL A 213 -0.42 1.23 -4.65
N LYS A 214 0.67 0.76 -5.27
CA LYS A 214 0.65 -0.43 -6.14
C LYS A 214 0.22 -1.71 -5.39
N LYS A 215 0.57 -1.83 -4.10
CA LYS A 215 0.19 -2.96 -3.26
C LYS A 215 -1.33 -3.02 -2.99
N HIS A 216 -1.94 -1.85 -2.78
CA HIS A 216 -3.30 -1.75 -2.23
C HIS A 216 -4.37 -1.32 -3.24
N CYS A 217 -3.98 -0.76 -4.39
CA CYS A 217 -4.90 -0.26 -5.40
C CYS A 217 -4.88 -1.13 -6.66
N LYS A 218 -6.06 -1.59 -7.12
CA LYS A 218 -6.19 -2.36 -8.38
C LYS A 218 -5.82 -1.50 -9.60
N LYS A 219 -6.21 -0.22 -9.57
CA LYS A 219 -5.95 0.77 -10.60
C LYS A 219 -5.26 1.96 -9.94
N TYR A 220 -4.13 2.38 -10.51
CA TYR A 220 -3.33 3.50 -9.99
C TYR A 220 -2.67 4.28 -11.12
N ILE A 221 -2.29 5.52 -10.83
CA ILE A 221 -1.58 6.44 -11.71
C ILE A 221 -0.38 6.98 -10.95
N THR A 222 0.78 6.98 -11.58
CA THR A 222 1.99 7.60 -11.04
C THR A 222 2.08 9.06 -11.49
N LEU A 223 2.50 9.92 -10.57
CA LEU A 223 2.60 11.36 -10.78
C LEU A 223 4.05 11.81 -10.56
N LYS A 224 4.46 12.79 -11.34
CA LYS A 224 5.73 13.49 -11.21
C LYS A 224 5.47 14.99 -11.09
N GLN A 225 6.46 15.71 -10.59
CA GLN A 225 6.44 17.17 -10.67
C GLN A 225 6.41 17.59 -12.15
N GLY A 226 5.61 18.60 -12.46
CA GLY A 226 5.46 19.11 -13.82
C GLY A 226 4.89 20.52 -13.82
N ASP A 227 4.16 20.84 -14.87
CA ASP A 227 3.64 22.18 -15.19
C ASP A 227 2.11 22.29 -15.06
N GLU A 228 1.40 21.16 -14.92
CA GLU A 228 -0.06 21.19 -14.84
C GLU A 228 -0.56 21.53 -13.43
N LYS A 229 -1.54 22.43 -13.36
CA LYS A 229 -2.24 22.77 -12.12
C LYS A 229 -3.03 21.57 -11.56
N VAL A 230 -3.17 21.52 -10.23
CA VAL A 230 -3.91 20.47 -9.52
C VAL A 230 -5.35 20.26 -10.02
N SER A 231 -6.03 21.32 -10.44
CA SER A 231 -7.40 21.22 -10.99
C SER A 231 -7.46 20.46 -12.31
N ASN A 232 -6.44 20.64 -13.17
CA ASN A 232 -6.39 20.00 -14.48
C ASN A 232 -5.96 18.54 -14.33
N ILE A 233 -4.97 18.28 -13.47
CA ILE A 233 -4.52 16.91 -13.21
C ILE A 233 -5.64 16.09 -12.55
N ALA A 234 -6.42 16.69 -11.64
CA ALA A 234 -7.55 16.01 -11.01
C ALA A 234 -8.60 15.55 -12.02
N LYS A 235 -8.94 16.40 -13.01
CA LYS A 235 -9.84 16.02 -14.11
C LYS A 235 -9.29 14.87 -14.95
N LYS A 236 -7.99 14.91 -15.29
CA LYS A 236 -7.32 13.85 -16.07
C LYS A 236 -7.25 12.53 -15.30
N ILE A 237 -6.97 12.60 -14.00
CA ILE A 237 -6.99 11.46 -13.08
C ILE A 237 -8.41 10.88 -13.07
N ASN A 238 -9.43 11.68 -12.80
CA ASN A 238 -10.81 11.20 -12.73
C ASN A 238 -11.27 10.55 -14.04
N HIS A 239 -10.94 11.15 -15.19
CA HIS A 239 -11.21 10.57 -16.50
C HIS A 239 -10.53 9.21 -16.69
N LYS A 240 -9.27 9.07 -16.25
CA LYS A 240 -8.57 7.77 -16.28
C LYS A 240 -9.20 6.75 -15.34
N PHE A 241 -9.93 7.18 -14.31
CA PHE A 241 -10.73 6.36 -13.40
C PHE A 241 -12.22 6.30 -13.78
N ASP A 242 -12.55 6.49 -15.07
CA ASP A 242 -13.91 6.34 -15.61
C ASP A 242 -14.95 7.28 -14.95
N ASN A 243 -14.47 8.44 -14.47
CA ASN A 243 -15.24 9.46 -13.74
C ASN A 243 -15.92 8.93 -12.47
N MET A 244 -15.37 7.88 -11.85
CA MET A 244 -15.91 7.28 -10.63
C MET A 244 -15.51 8.04 -9.36
N LEU A 245 -14.55 8.97 -9.45
CA LEU A 245 -13.99 9.66 -8.29
C LEU A 245 -14.56 11.07 -8.14
N ASP A 246 -14.65 11.51 -6.89
CA ASP A 246 -14.93 12.90 -6.57
C ASP A 246 -13.67 13.76 -6.81
N LEU A 247 -13.85 14.89 -7.49
CA LEU A 247 -12.73 15.78 -7.83
C LEU A 247 -12.10 16.41 -6.59
N ASP A 248 -12.91 16.77 -5.58
CA ASP A 248 -12.41 17.36 -4.35
C ASP A 248 -11.63 16.34 -3.53
N GLU A 249 -12.04 15.07 -3.53
CA GLU A 249 -11.25 13.97 -2.95
C GLU A 249 -9.88 13.83 -3.62
N ILE A 250 -9.82 13.85 -4.96
CA ILE A 250 -8.54 13.79 -5.68
C ILE A 250 -7.64 14.98 -5.32
N ILE A 251 -8.19 16.21 -5.36
CA ILE A 251 -7.41 17.42 -5.05
C ILE A 251 -6.90 17.36 -3.61
N ARG A 252 -7.74 16.89 -2.67
CA ARG A 252 -7.43 16.83 -1.25
C ARG A 252 -6.25 15.90 -0.93
N VAL A 253 -6.10 14.79 -1.66
CA VAL A 253 -5.04 13.82 -1.40
C VAL A 253 -3.70 14.19 -2.03
N LEU A 254 -3.66 15.12 -2.98
CA LEU A 254 -2.43 15.52 -3.68
C LEU A 254 -1.60 16.56 -2.90
N PRO A 255 -0.26 16.60 -3.06
CA PRO A 255 0.58 17.64 -2.48
C PRO A 255 0.29 19.03 -3.08
N ALA A 256 0.80 20.09 -2.48
CA ALA A 256 0.74 21.41 -3.08
C ALA A 256 1.80 21.53 -4.21
N GLY A 257 1.38 21.89 -5.42
CA GLY A 257 2.29 22.11 -6.53
C GLY A 257 1.66 21.84 -7.88
N ASN A 258 2.51 21.64 -8.88
CA ASN A 258 2.15 21.28 -10.24
C ASN A 258 2.56 19.83 -10.54
N PHE A 259 1.92 19.25 -11.54
CA PHE A 259 1.95 17.81 -11.78
C PHE A 259 2.14 17.47 -13.25
N LYS A 260 2.59 16.25 -13.49
CA LYS A 260 2.56 15.56 -14.77
C LYS A 260 2.27 14.09 -14.51
N ILE A 261 1.36 13.51 -15.29
CA ILE A 261 1.13 12.05 -15.25
C ILE A 261 2.37 11.37 -15.85
N SER A 262 2.98 10.46 -15.11
CA SER A 262 4.02 9.62 -15.68
C SER A 262 3.34 8.56 -16.55
N GLY A 263 3.79 8.47 -17.81
CA GLY A 263 3.37 7.43 -18.75
C GLY A 263 3.83 6.05 -18.31
#